data_AF-A0A382X585-F1
#
_entry.id   AF-A0A382X585-F1
#
_cell.length_a   1.000
_cell.length_b   1.000
_cell.length_c   1.000
_cell.angle_alpha   90.00
_cell.angle_beta   90.00
_cell.angle_gamma   90.00
#
_symmetry.space_group_name_H-M   'P 1'
#
loop_
_entity.id
_entity.type
_entity.pdbx_description
1 polymer ?
#
loop_
_entity_poly.entity_id
_entity_poly.type
_entity_poly.pdbx_seq_one_letter_code
_entity_poly.pdbx_strand_id
1 'polypeptide(L)'
;MKGFVKLTTICIMLLSSIVFASEKAEIKLEVDATIIYDGKEFSINQSNDQNNFSNHREEIILWEEDFENNAEGWTTGSGWQLTTDEYNSETHSMNSPNNASTSNGTFNLLSPTLSIAELGDGETMNFGFHLYC
;
A
#
# COMPACT_ATOMS: atom_id res chain seq x y z
N MET A 1 3.93 -77.08 19.75
CA MET A 1 5.07 -76.38 19.10
C MET A 1 4.83 -76.08 17.62
N LYS A 2 4.40 -77.03 16.78
CA LYS A 2 4.20 -76.83 15.32
C LYS A 2 3.20 -75.73 14.93
N GLY A 3 2.12 -75.54 15.69
CA GLY A 3 1.11 -74.49 15.43
C GLY A 3 1.58 -73.07 15.75
N PHE A 4 2.39 -72.92 16.81
CA PHE A 4 2.94 -71.63 17.24
C PHE A 4 3.96 -71.09 16.23
N VAL A 5 4.77 -71.98 15.64
CA VAL A 5 5.72 -71.63 14.57
C VAL A 5 4.98 -71.17 13.32
N LYS A 6 3.91 -71.87 12.90
CA LYS A 6 3.10 -71.45 11.75
C LYS A 6 2.46 -70.06 11.94
N LEU A 7 1.93 -69.79 13.13
CA LEU A 7 1.30 -68.50 13.42
C LEU A 7 2.31 -67.35 13.42
N THR A 8 3.50 -67.58 14.00
CA THR A 8 4.57 -66.58 14.01
C THR A 8 5.13 -66.29 12.62
N THR A 9 5.28 -67.31 11.76
CA THR A 9 5.74 -67.09 10.37
C THR A 9 4.72 -66.31 9.54
N ILE A 10 3.41 -66.53 9.72
CA ILE A 10 2.36 -65.79 9.02
C ILE A 10 2.32 -64.31 9.46
N CYS A 11 2.45 -64.04 10.77
CA CYS A 11 2.51 -62.67 11.27
C CYS A 11 3.72 -61.89 10.71
N ILE A 12 4.88 -62.54 10.60
CA ILE A 12 6.10 -61.89 10.06
C ILE A 12 5.92 -61.55 8.58
N MET A 13 5.29 -62.42 7.79
CA MET A 13 5.00 -62.13 6.38
C MET A 13 4.01 -60.96 6.21
N LEU A 14 2.94 -60.90 7.02
CA LEU A 14 1.98 -59.79 6.98
C LEU A 14 2.58 -58.45 7.39
N LEU A 15 3.46 -58.43 8.39
CA LEU A 15 4.16 -57.22 8.81
C LEU A 15 5.17 -56.74 7.76
N SER A 16 5.82 -57.65 7.03
CA SER A 16 6.79 -57.31 5.99
C SER A 16 6.12 -56.60 4.79
N SER A 17 4.90 -56.99 4.40
CA SER A 17 4.17 -56.31 3.32
C SER A 17 3.77 -54.86 3.62
N ILE A 18 3.63 -54.49 4.90
CA ILE A 18 3.33 -53.11 5.29
C ILE A 18 4.57 -52.21 5.13
N VAL A 19 5.76 -52.76 5.34
CA VAL A 19 7.03 -52.01 5.26
C VAL A 19 7.42 -51.71 3.81
N PHE A 20 7.00 -52.52 2.84
CA PHE A 20 7.24 -52.23 1.40
C PHE A 20 6.19 -51.31 0.77
N ALA A 21 5.03 -51.10 1.41
CA ALA A 21 4.01 -50.16 0.92
C ALA A 21 4.31 -48.70 1.28
N SER A 22 5.33 -48.44 2.12
CA SER A 22 5.72 -47.08 2.53
C SER A 22 6.88 -46.50 1.73
N GLU A 23 7.33 -47.14 0.65
CA GLU A 23 8.26 -46.51 -0.30
C GLU A 23 7.55 -45.42 -1.11
N LYS A 24 7.71 -44.19 -0.64
CA LYS A 24 7.81 -42.95 -1.44
C LYS A 24 6.64 -42.68 -2.39
N ALA A 25 5.42 -42.52 -1.87
CA ALA A 25 4.49 -41.60 -2.50
C ALA A 25 4.96 -40.16 -2.22
N GLU A 26 6.02 -39.72 -2.90
CA GLU A 26 6.30 -38.30 -3.02
C GLU A 26 5.19 -37.70 -3.89
N ILE A 27 4.15 -37.16 -3.25
CA ILE A 27 3.29 -36.22 -3.95
C ILE A 27 4.17 -34.99 -4.20
N LYS A 28 4.74 -34.89 -5.39
CA LYS A 28 5.32 -33.65 -5.89
C LYS A 28 4.16 -32.69 -6.14
N LEU A 29 3.68 -32.07 -5.07
CA LEU A 29 2.95 -30.82 -5.16
C LEU A 29 3.98 -29.75 -5.47
N GLU A 30 4.26 -29.54 -6.75
CA GLU A 30 4.75 -28.25 -7.22
C GLU A 30 3.56 -27.28 -7.12
N VAL A 31 3.25 -26.87 -5.89
CA VAL A 31 2.38 -25.74 -5.65
C VAL A 31 3.30 -24.54 -5.73
N ASP A 32 3.37 -23.93 -6.92
CA ASP A 32 3.73 -22.53 -7.02
C ASP A 32 2.73 -21.78 -6.13
N ALA A 33 3.16 -21.46 -4.91
CA ALA A 33 2.34 -20.70 -4.00
C ALA A 33 2.20 -19.31 -4.60
N THR A 34 1.03 -19.00 -5.13
CA THR A 34 0.70 -17.68 -5.69
C THR A 34 -0.10 -16.89 -4.66
N ILE A 35 0.35 -15.69 -4.34
CA ILE A 35 -0.41 -14.74 -3.53
C ILE A 35 -1.12 -13.78 -4.49
N ILE A 36 -2.42 -13.53 -4.27
CA ILE A 36 -3.17 -12.48 -4.95
C ILE A 36 -3.29 -11.28 -4.02
N TYR A 37 -2.73 -10.15 -4.43
CA TYR A 37 -2.91 -8.86 -3.75
C TYR A 37 -3.25 -7.80 -4.78
N ASP A 38 -4.33 -7.04 -4.53
CA ASP A 38 -4.83 -5.99 -5.44
C ASP A 38 -4.98 -6.45 -6.91
N GLY A 39 -5.53 -7.66 -7.10
CA GLY A 39 -5.79 -8.23 -8.43
C GLY A 39 -4.54 -8.69 -9.19
N LYS A 40 -3.34 -8.66 -8.58
CA LYS A 40 -2.09 -9.14 -9.17
C LYS A 40 -1.62 -10.44 -8.50
N GLU A 41 -1.18 -11.39 -9.32
CA GLU A 41 -0.66 -12.70 -8.91
C GLU A 41 0.87 -12.66 -8.72
N PHE A 42 1.36 -13.14 -7.57
CA PHE A 42 2.79 -13.20 -7.24
C PHE A 42 3.22 -14.63 -6.89
N SER A 43 4.11 -15.22 -7.69
CA SER A 43 4.66 -16.57 -7.45
C SER A 43 5.81 -16.54 -6.45
N ILE A 44 5.71 -17.30 -5.37
CA ILE A 44 6.79 -17.44 -4.37
C ILE A 44 7.80 -18.47 -4.87
N ASN A 45 8.68 -18.06 -5.78
CA ASN A 45 9.84 -18.85 -6.16
C ASN A 45 11.03 -18.55 -5.24
N GLN A 46 11.61 -19.61 -4.68
CA GLN A 46 12.66 -19.59 -3.66
C GLN A 46 13.88 -18.76 -4.09
N SER A 47 14.11 -17.68 -3.35
CA SER A 47 15.32 -16.84 -3.25
C SER A 47 16.41 -17.04 -4.31
N ASN A 48 16.36 -16.24 -5.36
CA ASN A 48 17.57 -15.63 -5.90
C ASN A 48 17.23 -14.30 -6.54
N ASP A 49 18.00 -13.27 -6.18
CA ASP A 49 17.99 -11.93 -6.74
C ASP A 49 16.78 -11.06 -6.39
N GLN A 50 16.76 -10.66 -5.11
CA GLN A 50 16.36 -9.31 -4.74
C GLN A 50 17.17 -8.31 -5.57
N ASN A 51 16.62 -7.77 -6.66
CA ASN A 51 17.09 -6.52 -7.30
C ASN A 51 16.15 -5.99 -8.40
N ASN A 52 14.84 -6.27 -8.31
CA ASN A 52 13.84 -5.62 -9.16
C ASN A 52 12.57 -5.30 -8.38
N PHE A 53 12.71 -4.79 -7.15
CA PHE A 53 11.69 -3.85 -6.69
C PHE A 53 11.88 -2.62 -7.58
N SER A 54 10.97 -2.40 -8.53
CA SER A 54 10.90 -1.12 -9.21
C SER A 54 10.90 -0.06 -8.10
N ASN A 55 11.89 0.84 -8.11
CA ASN A 55 12.06 1.92 -7.15
C ASN A 55 10.95 2.99 -7.30
N HIS A 56 9.70 2.58 -7.47
CA HIS A 56 8.56 3.44 -7.25
C HIS A 56 8.33 3.43 -5.74
N ARG A 57 9.05 4.30 -5.02
CA ARG A 57 8.59 4.67 -3.68
C ARG A 57 7.17 5.20 -3.85
N GLU A 58 6.21 4.59 -3.16
CA GLU A 58 4.84 5.08 -3.14
C GLU A 58 4.85 6.51 -2.57
N GLU A 59 4.26 7.45 -3.30
CA GLU A 59 4.03 8.79 -2.79
C GLU A 59 2.90 8.73 -1.76
N ILE A 60 3.19 9.18 -0.53
CA ILE A 60 2.22 9.20 0.56
C ILE A 60 1.80 10.65 0.79
N ILE A 61 0.49 10.91 0.74
CA ILE A 61 -0.07 12.20 1.13
C ILE A 61 -0.05 12.28 2.66
N LEU A 62 0.81 13.14 3.20
CA LEU A 62 0.94 13.35 4.65
C LEU A 62 -0.14 14.30 5.20
N TRP A 63 -0.62 15.22 4.36
CA TRP A 63 -1.67 16.17 4.67
C TRP A 63 -2.24 16.73 3.37
N GLU A 64 -3.54 17.00 3.36
CA GLU A 64 -4.28 17.58 2.24
C GLU A 64 -5.27 18.63 2.77
N GLU A 65 -5.45 19.71 2.01
CA GLU A 65 -6.51 20.68 2.19
C GLU A 65 -7.30 20.79 0.90
N ASP A 66 -8.62 20.63 1.02
CA ASP A 66 -9.60 20.72 -0.07
C ASP A 66 -10.56 21.91 0.09
N PHE A 67 -10.43 22.67 1.20
CA PHE A 67 -11.22 23.83 1.60
C PHE A 67 -12.70 23.58 1.88
N GLU A 68 -13.15 22.31 1.98
CA GLU A 68 -14.55 21.95 2.22
C GLU A 68 -14.98 22.22 3.69
N ASN A 69 -14.02 22.45 4.57
CA ASN A 69 -14.23 22.86 5.96
C ASN A 69 -14.40 24.37 6.15
N ASN A 70 -14.68 25.12 5.08
CA ASN A 70 -14.73 26.59 5.07
C ASN A 70 -13.39 27.26 5.41
N ALA A 71 -12.28 26.69 4.94
CA ALA A 71 -10.92 27.15 5.22
C ALA A 71 -10.63 27.29 6.73
N GLU A 72 -11.10 26.33 7.53
CA GLU A 72 -10.94 26.36 8.99
C GLU A 72 -9.46 26.42 9.38
N GLY A 73 -9.10 27.38 10.23
CA GLY A 73 -7.73 27.57 10.70
C GLY A 73 -6.77 28.25 9.72
N TRP A 74 -7.19 28.50 8.47
CA TRP A 74 -6.40 29.28 7.52
C TRP A 74 -6.51 30.78 7.79
N THR A 75 -5.44 31.50 7.50
CA THR A 75 -5.44 32.97 7.46
C THR A 75 -5.41 33.43 6.01
N THR A 76 -6.54 33.97 5.54
CA THR A 76 -6.77 34.32 4.12
C THR A 76 -6.40 35.77 3.77
N GLY A 77 -6.35 36.66 4.76
CA GLY A 77 -6.05 38.08 4.54
C GLY A 77 -7.10 38.81 3.68
N SER A 78 -6.70 39.88 3.00
CA SER A 78 -7.61 40.70 2.17
C SER A 78 -7.66 40.33 0.70
N GLY A 79 -6.81 39.40 0.25
CA GLY A 79 -6.66 39.06 -1.16
C GLY A 79 -7.19 37.69 -1.57
N TRP A 80 -7.60 36.88 -0.61
CA TRP A 80 -8.12 35.53 -0.85
C TRP A 80 -9.52 35.40 -0.29
N GLN A 81 -10.42 34.80 -1.07
CA GLN A 81 -11.78 34.49 -0.66
C GLN A 81 -12.10 33.04 -0.99
N LEU A 82 -12.81 32.37 -0.09
CA LEU A 82 -13.38 31.07 -0.39
C LEU A 82 -14.51 31.27 -1.41
N THR A 83 -14.52 30.45 -2.46
CA THR A 83 -15.54 30.49 -3.51
C THR A 83 -16.08 29.11 -3.82
N THR A 84 -17.31 29.08 -4.33
CA THR A 84 -17.98 27.92 -4.93
C THR A 84 -18.16 28.05 -6.44
N ASP A 85 -17.64 29.12 -7.05
CA ASP A 85 -17.82 29.39 -8.47
C ASP A 85 -16.83 28.59 -9.34
N GLU A 86 -15.58 28.47 -8.88
CA GLU A 86 -14.50 27.75 -9.53
C GLU A 86 -13.71 26.97 -8.47
N TYR A 87 -13.64 25.66 -8.62
CA TYR A 87 -13.03 24.77 -7.63
C TYR A 87 -12.40 23.54 -8.26
N ASN A 88 -11.35 23.01 -7.61
CA ASN A 88 -10.71 21.75 -7.96
C ASN A 88 -11.17 20.57 -7.09
N SER A 89 -11.59 20.84 -5.84
CA SER A 89 -12.18 19.86 -4.93
C SER A 89 -13.67 19.66 -5.25
N GLU A 90 -14.50 19.30 -4.26
CA GLU A 90 -15.91 18.96 -4.52
C GLU A 90 -16.75 20.22 -4.76
N THR A 91 -16.60 21.25 -3.91
CA THR A 91 -17.41 22.46 -3.99
C THR A 91 -16.68 23.76 -3.67
N HIS A 92 -15.47 23.75 -3.09
CA HIS A 92 -14.79 24.97 -2.65
C HIS A 92 -13.37 25.14 -3.20
N SER A 93 -12.91 26.37 -3.37
CA SER A 93 -11.49 26.67 -3.52
C SER A 93 -11.19 28.09 -3.06
N MET A 94 -9.91 28.39 -2.81
CA MET A 94 -9.48 29.75 -2.52
C MET A 94 -9.20 30.51 -3.81
N ASN A 95 -9.86 31.66 -3.97
CA ASN A 95 -9.72 32.53 -5.13
C ASN A 95 -9.09 33.87 -4.74
N SER A 96 -8.05 34.26 -5.47
CA SER A 96 -7.58 35.64 -5.49
C SER A 96 -8.06 36.28 -6.80
N PRO A 97 -9.13 37.09 -6.78
CA PRO A 97 -9.73 37.59 -8.02
C PRO A 97 -8.71 38.45 -8.78
N ASN A 98 -8.85 38.62 -10.09
CA ASN A 98 -8.02 39.55 -10.85
C ASN A 98 -8.77 40.87 -11.10
N ASN A 99 -8.96 41.67 -10.05
CA ASN A 99 -9.70 42.94 -10.13
C ASN A 99 -9.02 44.04 -9.30
N ALA A 100 -9.66 45.21 -9.15
CA ALA A 100 -9.10 46.36 -8.44
C ALA A 100 -8.73 46.10 -6.96
N SER A 101 -9.31 45.10 -6.29
CA SER A 101 -8.99 44.77 -4.88
C SER A 101 -7.66 44.02 -4.72
N THR A 102 -7.14 43.43 -5.80
CA THR A 102 -6.00 42.49 -5.77
C THR A 102 -4.95 42.76 -6.84
N SER A 103 -5.29 43.53 -7.87
CA SER A 103 -4.37 43.89 -8.95
C SER A 103 -3.11 44.58 -8.40
N ASN A 104 -1.94 44.13 -8.87
CA ASN A 104 -0.61 44.59 -8.43
C ASN A 104 -0.35 44.46 -6.91
N GLY A 105 -1.14 43.66 -6.20
CA GLY A 105 -0.94 43.35 -4.79
C GLY A 105 -0.15 42.07 -4.56
N THR A 106 0.26 41.85 -3.31
CA THR A 106 0.79 40.58 -2.83
C THR A 106 0.00 40.20 -1.59
N PHE A 107 -0.57 39.00 -1.60
CA PHE A 107 -1.47 38.54 -0.55
C PHE A 107 -1.09 37.15 -0.10
N ASN A 108 -1.03 36.98 1.21
CA ASN A 108 -0.68 35.70 1.81
C ASN A 108 -1.94 34.89 2.09
N LEU A 109 -1.91 33.62 1.71
CA LEU A 109 -2.82 32.59 2.19
C LEU A 109 -1.97 31.65 3.05
N LEU A 110 -2.21 31.63 4.35
CA LEU A 110 -1.37 30.92 5.32
C LEU A 110 -2.13 29.75 5.93
N SER A 111 -1.53 28.56 5.87
CA SER A 111 -2.06 27.37 6.51
C SER A 111 -2.04 27.51 8.04
N PRO A 112 -2.84 26.72 8.77
CA PRO A 112 -2.57 26.47 10.18
C PRO A 112 -1.16 25.87 10.36
N THR A 113 -0.65 25.90 11.60
CA THR A 113 0.58 25.19 11.93
C THR A 113 0.30 23.69 11.90
N LEU A 114 0.96 22.97 11.00
CA LEU A 114 0.80 21.53 10.82
C LEU A 114 1.88 20.77 11.59
N SER A 115 1.49 19.76 12.35
CA SER A 115 2.40 18.80 12.99
C SER A 115 2.48 17.55 12.12
N ILE A 116 3.42 17.55 11.17
CA ILE A 116 3.67 16.43 10.26
C ILE A 116 4.84 15.57 10.76
N ALA A 117 4.87 14.29 10.36
CA ALA A 117 5.92 13.36 10.78
C ALA A 117 7.31 13.82 10.30
N GLU A 118 8.34 13.49 11.09
CA GLU A 118 9.73 13.71 10.69
C GLU A 118 10.08 12.80 9.51
N LEU A 119 10.84 13.34 8.56
CA LEU A 119 11.41 12.58 7.46
C LEU A 119 12.57 11.71 7.96
N GLY A 120 12.61 10.46 7.50
CA GLY A 120 13.76 9.58 7.68
C GLY A 120 14.97 9.97 6.83
N ASP A 121 16.09 9.31 7.08
CA ASP A 121 17.33 9.54 6.32
C ASP A 121 17.14 9.29 4.82
N GLY A 122 17.41 10.31 4.01
CA GLY A 122 17.28 10.24 2.55
C GLY A 122 15.84 10.30 2.04
N GLU A 123 14.87 10.70 2.87
CA GLU A 123 13.51 11.02 2.44
C GLU A 123 13.38 12.49 2.03
N THR A 124 12.36 12.79 1.22
CA THR A 124 12.06 14.14 0.74
C THR A 124 10.56 14.36 0.78
N MET A 125 10.15 15.55 1.20
CA MET A 125 8.77 16.00 1.20
C MET A 125 8.56 16.97 0.04
N ASN A 126 7.46 16.78 -0.69
CA ASN A 126 7.04 17.64 -1.77
C ASN A 126 5.75 18.38 -1.38
N PHE A 127 5.57 19.58 -1.93
CA PHE A 127 4.34 20.35 -1.81
C PHE A 127 3.70 20.45 -3.19
N GLY A 128 2.46 19.98 -3.31
CA GLY A 128 1.65 20.08 -4.51
C GLY A 128 0.49 21.06 -4.30
N PHE A 129 0.10 21.76 -5.36
CA PHE A 129 -1.08 22.62 -5.35
C PHE A 129 -1.73 22.64 -6.74
N HIS A 130 -3.05 22.71 -6.76
CA HIS A 130 -3.82 22.89 -7.99
C HIS A 130 -4.05 24.39 -8.21
N LEU A 131 -3.66 24.90 -9.38
CA LEU A 131 -3.96 26.27 -9.80
C LEU A 131 -4.88 26.23 -11.02
N TYR A 132 -5.88 27.11 -10.99
CA TYR A 132 -6.73 27.42 -12.13
C TYR A 132 -6.36 28.82 -12.64
N CYS A 133 -6.09 28.96 -13.95
CA CYS A 133 -5.54 30.18 -14.57
C CYS A 133 -6.40 30.63 -15.74
#